data_AF-A0A3D5RMJ3-F1
#
_entry.id   AF-A0A3D5RMJ3-F1
#
_cell.length_a   1.000
_cell.length_b   1.000
_cell.length_c   1.000
_cell.angle_alpha   90.00
_cell.angle_beta   90.00
_cell.angle_gamma   90.00
#
_symmetry.space_group_name_H-M   'P 1'
#
loop_
_entity.id
_entity.type
_entity.pdbx_description
1 polymer ?
#
loop_
_entity_poly.entity_id
_entity_poly.type
_entity_poly.pdbx_seq_one_letter_code
_entity_poly.pdbx_strand_id
1 'polypeptide(L)' 'MSYSIFNKVISDTLTQPMFFGDTVNVARFDKQKFEVFEKLTEKQLSFFWRPE' A
#
# COMPACT_ATOMS: atom_id res chain seq x y z
N MET A 1 0.57 -1.60 21.18
CA MET A 1 1.42 -0.76 20.31
C MET A 1 0.63 0.47 19.93
N SER A 2 1.18 1.67 20.11
CA SER A 2 0.50 2.86 19.57
C SER A 2 0.68 2.87 18.05
N TYR A 3 -0.33 3.35 17.32
CA TYR A 3 -0.19 3.63 15.90
C TYR A 3 0.94 4.63 15.68
N SER A 4 1.81 4.36 14.70
CA SER A 4 2.85 5.30 14.26
C SER A 4 2.61 5.66 12.81
N ILE A 5 2.61 6.96 12.52
CA ILE A 5 2.50 7.51 11.16
C ILE A 5 3.69 7.07 10.31
N PHE A 6 4.88 6.92 10.92
CA PHE A 6 6.09 6.46 10.23
C PHE A 6 6.87 5.49 11.12
N ASN A 7 7.00 4.25 10.67
CA ASN A 7 7.82 3.25 11.33
C ASN A 7 9.30 3.41 10.93
N LYS A 8 10.20 3.56 11.92
CA LYS A 8 11.65 3.67 11.68
C LYS A 8 12.33 2.31 11.48
N VAL A 9 11.64 1.20 11.79
CA VAL A 9 12.16 -0.16 11.61
C VAL A 9 12.17 -0.51 10.12
N ILE A 10 13.27 -1.09 9.67
CA ILE A 10 13.39 -1.61 8.30
C ILE A 10 12.75 -3.00 8.29
N SER A 11 11.50 -3.08 7.84
CA SER A 11 10.74 -4.33 7.68
C SER A 11 10.56 -4.67 6.20
N ASP A 12 10.62 -5.96 5.85
CA ASP A 12 10.30 -6.41 4.49
C ASP A 12 8.77 -6.40 4.25
N THR A 13 8.31 -5.45 3.45
CA THR A 13 6.89 -5.25 3.12
C THR A 13 6.26 -6.43 2.38
N LEU A 14 7.05 -7.28 1.72
CA LEU A 14 6.54 -8.47 1.01
C LEU A 14 6.19 -9.63 1.95
N THR A 15 6.76 -9.62 3.17
CA THR A 15 6.53 -10.67 4.17
C THR A 15 5.39 -10.31 5.13
N GLN A 16 5.12 -9.01 5.34
CA GLN A 16 4.13 -8.51 6.30
C GLN A 16 2.70 -8.98 6.01
N PRO A 17 1.90 -9.31 7.04
CA PRO A 17 0.47 -9.59 6.86
C PRO A 17 -0.26 -8.34 6.38
N MET A 18 -1.40 -8.53 5.72
CA MET A 18 -2.20 -7.43 5.17
C MET A 18 -2.75 -6.50 6.27
N PHE A 19 -3.03 -7.07 7.44
CA PHE A 19 -3.58 -6.36 8.59
C PHE A 19 -2.80 -6.71 9.84
N PHE A 20 -2.78 -5.80 10.81
CA PHE A 20 -2.19 -5.98 12.14
C PHE A 20 -0.67 -6.28 12.15
N GLY A 21 0.02 -6.06 11.03
CA GLY A 21 1.47 -6.03 10.95
C GLY A 21 2.06 -4.66 11.30
N ASP A 22 3.31 -4.45 10.90
CA ASP A 22 3.97 -3.16 11.06
C ASP A 22 3.28 -2.06 10.23
N THR A 23 3.24 -0.83 10.75
CA THR A 23 2.73 0.30 9.96
C THR A 23 3.68 0.63 8.81
N VAL A 24 3.10 1.08 7.69
CA VAL A 24 3.86 1.41 6.48
C VAL A 24 4.81 2.57 6.76
N ASN A 25 6.06 2.44 6.32
CA ASN A 25 7.07 3.48 6.39
C ASN A 25 7.17 4.26 5.07
N VAL A 26 7.48 3.58 3.97
CA VAL A 26 7.64 4.15 2.63
C VAL A 26 6.50 3.68 1.75
N ALA A 27 5.76 4.62 1.16
CA ALA A 27 4.78 4.32 0.12
C ALA A 27 5.51 4.07 -1.21
N ARG A 28 5.60 2.81 -1.63
CA ARG A 28 6.27 2.36 -2.87
C ARG A 28 5.33 1.50 -3.71
N PHE A 29 5.47 1.58 -5.03
CA PHE A 29 4.60 0.92 -6.03
C PHE A 29 5.38 0.08 -7.04
N ASP A 30 6.67 -0.17 -6.79
CA ASP A 30 7.54 -0.98 -7.66
C ASP A 30 7.45 -2.49 -7.38
N LYS A 31 7.02 -2.87 -6.16
CA LYS A 31 6.84 -4.27 -5.73
C LYS A 31 5.64 -4.37 -4.80
N GLN A 32 4.79 -5.37 -5.03
CA GLN A 32 3.59 -5.62 -4.23
C GLN A 32 3.54 -7.06 -3.75
N LYS A 33 3.13 -7.27 -2.50
CA LYS A 33 2.81 -8.62 -1.98
C LYS A 33 1.59 -9.21 -2.69
N PHE A 34 0.61 -8.37 -3.01
CA PHE A 34 -0.62 -8.73 -3.69
C PHE A 34 -0.85 -7.77 -4.86
N GLU A 35 -0.41 -8.16 -6.06
CA GLU A 35 -0.51 -7.34 -7.29
C GLU A 35 -1.94 -6.90 -7.65
N VAL A 36 -2.96 -7.61 -7.16
CA VAL A 36 -4.37 -7.28 -7.42
C VAL A 36 -4.72 -5.85 -7.01
N PHE A 37 -4.15 -5.34 -5.91
CA PHE A 37 -4.45 -3.99 -5.44
C PHE A 37 -3.80 -2.91 -6.31
N GLU A 38 -2.60 -3.17 -6.86
CA GLU A 38 -1.98 -2.28 -7.84
C GLU A 38 -2.85 -2.20 -9.10
N LYS A 39 -3.22 -3.36 -9.65
CA LYS A 39 -4.07 -3.47 -10.84
C LYS A 39 -5.43 -2.76 -10.66
N LEU A 40 -6.03 -2.87 -9.47
CA LEU A 40 -7.27 -2.16 -9.14
C LEU A 40 -7.06 -0.64 -9.05
N THR A 41 -5.95 -0.19 -8.48
CA THR A 41 -5.60 1.24 -8.38
C THR A 41 -5.38 1.84 -9.77
N GLU A 42 -4.59 1.18 -10.62
CA GLU A 42 -4.38 1.57 -12.02
C GLU A 42 -5.70 1.63 -12.80
N LYS A 43 -6.54 0.61 -12.65
CA LYS A 43 -7.84 0.55 -13.31
C LYS A 43 -8.77 1.66 -12.83
N GLN A 44 -8.80 1.95 -11.52
CA GLN A 44 -9.59 3.04 -10.97
C GLN A 44 -9.13 4.42 -11.51
N LEU A 45 -7.82 4.64 -11.61
CA LEU A 45 -7.26 5.85 -12.21
C LEU A 45 -7.62 5.97 -13.69
N SER A 46 -7.64 4.86 -14.43
CA SER A 46 -8.05 4.84 -15.85
C SER A 46 -9.52 5.19 -16.07
N PHE A 47 -10.36 4.97 -15.04
CA PHE A 47 -11.78 5.30 -15.07
C PHE A 47 -12.06 6.74 -14.65
N PHE A 48 -11.06 7.62 -14.57
CA PHE A 48 -11.29 9.00 -14.20
C PHE A 48 -12.21 9.72 -15.19
N TRP A 49 -13.37 10.19 -14.71
CA TRP A 49 -14.31 11.03 -15.44
C TRP A 49 -14.85 12.12 -14.52
N ARG A 50 -15.31 13.22 -15.11
CA ARG A 50 -15.91 14.35 -14.40
C ARG A 50 -17.39 14.47 -14.78
N PRO A 51 -18.31 14.64 -13.82
CA PRO A 51 -19.75 14.69 -14.12
C PRO A 51 -20.29 15.97 -14.77
N GLU A 52 -19.51 17.06 -14.81
CA GLU A 52 -19.95 18.35 -15.35
C GLU A 52 -20.14 18.36 -16.87
#